data_AF-A0A6P1DF12-F1
#
_entry.id   AF-A0A6P1DF12-F1
#
_cell.length_a   1.000
_cell.length_b   1.000
_cell.length_c   1.000
_cell.angle_alpha   90.00
_cell.angle_beta   90.00
_cell.angle_gamma   90.00
#
_symmetry.space_group_name_H-M   'P 1'
#
loop_
_entity.id
_entity.type
_entity.pdbx_description
1 polymer ?
#
loop_
_entity_poly.entity_id
_entity_poly.type
_entity_poly.pdbx_seq_one_letter_code
_entity_poly.pdbx_strand_id
1 'polypeptide(L)'
;MITFNTLSIEKSKNIDNAIFKNARQLKNDALLIAKVNNSFGSATSLLILSSEEIIKAILLLLRSEGFQVYKIKGANKFFKDHKIRHEIAQLIEMGSGLFDTATGWEQRKPTELAKTNIEWFDTIVNGFFDIVEASKPLIESMKRIEMLKDFNDVKNNGLYVGYQNELIEPRILVDERTYINTKEIVDRIFKFYKGLKVLFHPRLINHLPKKEIDSLKNDLKMFVEKAMSEYSFEKKKN
;
A
#
# COMPACT_ATOMS: atom_id res chain seq x y z
N MET A 1 -24.93 -10.29 10.11
CA MET A 1 -24.64 -10.20 8.67
C MET A 1 -23.14 -10.43 8.45
N ILE A 2 -22.75 -11.32 7.54
CA ILE A 2 -21.33 -11.55 7.21
C ILE A 2 -20.85 -10.43 6.28
N THR A 3 -19.75 -9.80 6.64
CA THR A 3 -19.12 -8.65 5.95
C THR A 3 -17.61 -8.86 5.88
N PHE A 4 -16.88 -8.10 5.04
CA PHE A 4 -15.43 -8.30 4.84
C PHE A 4 -14.62 -8.33 6.14
N ASN A 5 -14.97 -7.50 7.13
CA ASN A 5 -14.32 -7.43 8.43
C ASN A 5 -14.69 -8.56 9.40
N THR A 6 -15.51 -9.52 8.97
CA THR A 6 -15.97 -10.67 9.77
C THR A 6 -15.66 -12.01 9.08
N LEU A 7 -14.93 -11.99 7.95
CA LEU A 7 -14.57 -13.20 7.24
C LEU A 7 -13.60 -14.05 8.08
N SER A 8 -13.90 -15.35 8.17
CA SER A 8 -12.95 -16.34 8.66
C SER A 8 -11.81 -16.53 7.66
N ILE A 9 -10.68 -17.06 8.11
CA ILE A 9 -9.52 -17.38 7.26
C ILE A 9 -9.95 -18.21 6.04
N GLU A 10 -10.71 -19.28 6.29
CA GLU A 10 -11.31 -20.15 5.26
C GLU A 10 -12.13 -19.37 4.24
N LYS A 11 -13.01 -18.48 4.70
CA LYS A 11 -13.88 -17.69 3.82
C LYS A 11 -13.15 -16.57 3.09
N SER A 12 -11.97 -16.15 3.55
CA SER A 12 -11.16 -15.14 2.87
C SER A 12 -10.41 -15.69 1.66
N LYS A 13 -10.20 -17.01 1.58
CA LYS A 13 -9.46 -17.65 0.47
C LYS A 13 -10.06 -17.28 -0.89
N ASN A 14 -9.20 -16.84 -1.81
CA ASN A 14 -9.51 -16.52 -3.21
C ASN A 14 -10.46 -15.34 -3.47
N ILE A 15 -11.01 -14.69 -2.44
CA ILE A 15 -11.85 -13.48 -2.61
C ILE A 15 -11.02 -12.32 -3.16
N ASP A 16 -9.74 -12.26 -2.79
CA ASP A 16 -8.75 -11.30 -3.28
C ASP A 16 -8.72 -11.21 -4.81
N ASN A 17 -8.91 -12.32 -5.52
CA ASN A 17 -8.84 -12.36 -6.98
C ASN A 17 -9.90 -11.49 -7.67
N ALA A 18 -11.15 -11.50 -7.18
CA ALA A 18 -12.23 -10.73 -7.77
C ALA A 18 -12.03 -9.22 -7.53
N ILE A 19 -11.58 -8.87 -6.33
CA ILE A 19 -11.27 -7.49 -5.94
C ILE A 19 -10.07 -6.98 -6.73
N PHE A 20 -9.03 -7.80 -6.88
CA PHE A 20 -7.87 -7.49 -7.73
C PHE A 20 -8.28 -7.23 -9.19
N LYS A 21 -9.20 -8.03 -9.75
CA LYS A 21 -9.71 -7.82 -11.10
C LYS A 21 -10.40 -6.46 -11.22
N ASN A 22 -11.22 -6.09 -10.23
CA ASN A 22 -11.86 -4.77 -10.19
C ASN A 22 -10.83 -3.63 -10.08
N ALA A 23 -9.87 -3.74 -9.16
CA ALA A 23 -8.78 -2.77 -9.03
C ALA A 23 -8.02 -2.59 -10.35
N ARG A 24 -7.70 -3.69 -11.03
CA ARG A 24 -7.02 -3.67 -12.34
C ARG A 24 -7.85 -2.99 -13.42
N GLN A 25 -9.16 -3.23 -13.45
CA GLN A 25 -10.05 -2.57 -14.40
C GLN A 25 -10.06 -1.06 -14.18
N LEU A 26 -10.28 -0.59 -12.95
CA LEU A 26 -10.26 0.84 -12.59
C LEU A 26 -8.95 1.52 -13.01
N LYS A 27 -7.82 0.83 -12.81
CA LYS A 27 -6.51 1.32 -13.26
C LYS A 27 -6.43 1.43 -14.78
N ASN A 28 -6.86 0.41 -15.51
CA ASN A 28 -6.85 0.44 -16.97
C ASN A 28 -7.72 1.57 -17.52
N ASP A 29 -8.90 1.78 -16.93
CA ASP A 29 -9.82 2.85 -17.31
C ASP A 29 -9.19 4.23 -17.05
N ALA A 30 -8.52 4.39 -15.90
CA ALA A 30 -7.77 5.60 -15.59
C ALA A 30 -6.67 5.90 -16.64
N LEU A 31 -5.87 4.89 -16.98
CA LEU A 31 -4.79 5.03 -17.98
C LEU A 31 -5.37 5.41 -19.35
N LEU A 32 -6.50 4.83 -19.73
CA LEU A 32 -7.17 5.13 -21.00
C LEU A 32 -7.67 6.58 -21.03
N ILE A 33 -8.36 7.03 -19.98
CA ILE A 33 -8.91 8.38 -19.89
C ILE A 33 -7.81 9.44 -19.85
N ALA A 34 -6.71 9.20 -19.14
CA ALA A 34 -5.54 10.08 -19.18
C ALA A 34 -4.96 10.16 -20.60
N LYS A 35 -4.76 9.02 -21.25
CA LYS A 35 -4.12 8.96 -22.58
C LYS A 35 -4.98 9.58 -23.68
N VAL A 36 -6.28 9.33 -23.68
CA VAL A 36 -7.16 9.71 -24.79
C VAL A 36 -7.71 11.12 -24.60
N ASN A 37 -8.10 11.47 -23.37
CA ASN A 37 -8.81 12.72 -23.10
C ASN A 37 -7.94 13.77 -22.39
N ASN A 38 -6.70 13.44 -22.00
CA ASN A 38 -5.86 14.26 -21.11
C ASN A 38 -6.61 14.66 -19.82
N SER A 39 -7.56 13.83 -19.37
CA SER A 39 -8.39 14.11 -18.20
C SER A 39 -7.69 13.59 -16.94
N PHE A 40 -6.63 14.29 -16.54
CA PHE A 40 -5.77 13.90 -15.42
C PHE A 40 -6.51 13.88 -14.07
N GLY A 41 -7.45 14.80 -13.82
CA GLY A 41 -8.28 14.77 -12.62
C GLY A 41 -9.10 13.48 -12.48
N SER A 42 -9.88 13.13 -13.51
CA SER A 42 -10.71 11.91 -13.52
C SER A 42 -9.84 10.66 -13.42
N ALA A 43 -8.74 10.62 -14.18
CA ALA A 43 -7.81 9.50 -14.16
C ALA A 43 -7.15 9.31 -12.80
N THR A 44 -6.71 10.39 -12.15
CA THR A 44 -6.14 10.35 -10.80
C THR A 44 -7.14 9.78 -9.80
N SER A 45 -8.40 10.20 -9.89
CA SER A 45 -9.45 9.73 -8.99
C SER A 45 -9.75 8.24 -9.16
N LEU A 46 -9.78 7.76 -10.40
CA LEU A 46 -9.91 6.33 -10.71
C LEU A 46 -8.68 5.52 -10.24
N LEU A 47 -7.47 6.08 -10.32
CA LEU A 47 -6.27 5.47 -9.76
C LEU A 47 -6.36 5.35 -8.24
N ILE A 48 -6.85 6.38 -7.55
CA ILE A 48 -7.03 6.32 -6.09
C ILE A 48 -8.10 5.28 -5.72
N LEU A 49 -9.22 5.21 -6.45
CA LEU A 49 -10.20 4.12 -6.24
C LEU A 49 -9.60 2.74 -6.51
N SER A 50 -8.76 2.61 -7.54
CA SER A 50 -8.00 1.39 -7.81
C SER A 50 -7.09 1.02 -6.64
N SER A 51 -6.39 2.00 -6.04
CA SER A 51 -5.52 1.79 -4.87
C SER A 51 -6.31 1.27 -3.66
N GLU A 52 -7.48 1.84 -3.40
CA GLU A 52 -8.35 1.40 -2.30
C GLU A 52 -8.81 -0.07 -2.48
N GLU A 53 -9.12 -0.49 -3.70
CA GLU A 53 -9.50 -1.88 -4.00
C GLU A 53 -8.31 -2.85 -3.91
N ILE A 54 -7.13 -2.50 -4.43
CA ILE A 54 -5.95 -3.39 -4.33
C ILE A 54 -5.51 -3.57 -2.87
N ILE A 55 -5.59 -2.53 -2.03
CA ILE A 55 -5.28 -2.67 -0.59
C ILE A 55 -6.27 -3.63 0.08
N LYS A 56 -7.56 -3.56 -0.31
CA LYS A 56 -8.58 -4.50 0.17
C LYS A 56 -8.23 -5.94 -0.22
N ALA A 57 -7.75 -6.17 -1.45
CA ALA A 57 -7.29 -7.48 -1.90
C ALA A 57 -6.07 -7.97 -1.12
N ILE A 58 -5.09 -7.09 -0.84
CA ILE A 58 -3.90 -7.40 -0.03
C ILE A 58 -4.31 -7.88 1.37
N LEU A 59 -5.20 -7.15 2.05
CA LEU A 59 -5.63 -7.53 3.40
C LEU A 59 -6.36 -8.87 3.42
N LEU A 60 -7.19 -9.17 2.42
CA LEU A 60 -7.90 -10.44 2.32
C LEU A 60 -6.96 -11.61 2.02
N LEU A 61 -5.94 -11.39 1.19
CA LEU A 61 -4.88 -12.36 0.95
C LEU A 61 -4.09 -12.64 2.23
N LEU A 62 -3.62 -11.62 2.94
CA LEU A 62 -2.93 -11.81 4.22
C LEU A 62 -3.83 -12.53 5.24
N ARG A 63 -5.13 -12.20 5.26
CA ARG A 63 -6.10 -12.90 6.11
C ARG A 63 -6.21 -14.39 5.77
N SER A 64 -6.27 -14.75 4.49
CA SER A 64 -6.36 -16.16 4.09
C SER A 64 -5.10 -16.95 4.46
N GLU A 65 -3.97 -16.28 4.60
CA GLU A 65 -2.70 -16.84 5.08
C GLU A 65 -2.56 -16.82 6.61
N GLY A 66 -3.62 -16.44 7.35
CA GLY A 66 -3.68 -16.53 8.80
C GLY A 66 -3.14 -15.32 9.56
N PHE A 67 -2.85 -14.21 8.87
CA PHE A 67 -2.45 -12.97 9.51
C PHE A 67 -3.64 -12.38 10.29
N GLN A 68 -3.37 -11.76 11.45
CA GLN A 68 -4.40 -11.18 12.30
C GLN A 68 -4.82 -9.76 11.87
N VAL A 69 -5.08 -9.56 10.58
CA VAL A 69 -5.39 -8.24 9.99
C VAL A 69 -6.71 -7.59 10.46
N TYR A 70 -7.54 -8.29 11.25
CA TYR A 70 -8.79 -7.73 11.81
C TYR A 70 -8.75 -7.46 13.32
N LYS A 71 -7.76 -8.02 14.05
CA LYS A 71 -7.58 -7.74 15.49
C LYS A 71 -6.95 -6.38 15.76
N ILE A 72 -6.57 -5.70 14.69
CA ILE A 72 -5.97 -4.37 14.66
C ILE A 72 -7.01 -3.33 15.05
N LYS A 73 -6.66 -2.42 15.98
CA LYS A 73 -7.52 -1.31 16.39
C LYS A 73 -7.81 -0.45 15.14
N GLY A 74 -9.04 -0.48 14.62
CA GLY A 74 -9.42 0.28 13.42
C GLY A 74 -9.43 -0.49 12.09
N ALA A 75 -8.96 -1.74 12.00
CA ALA A 75 -9.08 -2.51 10.74
C ALA A 75 -10.53 -2.79 10.32
N ASN A 76 -11.47 -2.89 11.27
CA ASN A 76 -12.90 -2.93 10.96
C ASN A 76 -13.40 -1.64 10.28
N LYS A 77 -12.72 -0.53 10.53
CA LYS A 77 -13.00 0.77 9.93
C LYS A 77 -12.29 0.93 8.58
N PHE A 78 -11.26 0.17 8.21
CA PHE A 78 -10.66 0.21 6.85
C PHE A 78 -11.71 0.09 5.73
N PHE A 79 -12.64 -0.84 5.90
CA PHE A 79 -13.71 -1.07 4.92
C PHE A 79 -14.77 0.04 4.90
N LYS A 80 -14.68 1.01 5.80
CA LYS A 80 -15.67 2.09 6.00
C LYS A 80 -15.05 3.49 5.93
N ASP A 81 -13.76 3.64 6.21
CA ASP A 81 -13.06 4.88 6.42
C ASP A 81 -11.82 4.93 5.51
N HIS A 82 -11.82 5.90 4.59
CA HIS A 82 -10.76 6.10 3.61
C HIS A 82 -9.44 6.53 4.26
N LYS A 83 -9.48 7.23 5.40
CA LYS A 83 -8.27 7.66 6.12
C LYS A 83 -7.44 6.46 6.57
N ILE A 84 -8.13 5.44 7.05
CA ILE A 84 -7.52 4.17 7.46
C ILE A 84 -6.96 3.40 6.26
N ARG A 85 -7.57 3.53 5.08
CA ARG A 85 -7.02 2.95 3.85
C ARG A 85 -5.69 3.59 3.48
N HIS A 86 -5.55 4.90 3.67
CA HIS A 86 -4.28 5.60 3.44
C HIS A 86 -3.21 5.17 4.41
N GLU A 87 -3.53 5.02 5.69
CA GLU A 87 -2.57 4.55 6.70
C GLU A 87 -2.07 3.12 6.38
N ILE A 88 -2.94 2.24 5.88
CA ILE A 88 -2.54 0.91 5.39
C ILE A 88 -1.75 1.00 4.06
N ALA A 89 -2.10 1.93 3.17
CA ALA A 89 -1.33 2.19 1.96
C ALA A 89 0.11 2.61 2.28
N GLN A 90 0.30 3.41 3.33
CA GLN A 90 1.62 3.84 3.81
C GLN A 90 2.45 2.64 4.30
N LEU A 91 1.83 1.72 5.06
CA LEU A 91 2.47 0.49 5.50
C LEU A 91 2.86 -0.41 4.33
N ILE A 92 2.00 -0.53 3.31
CA ILE A 92 2.28 -1.31 2.11
C ILE A 92 3.39 -0.68 1.27
N GLU A 93 3.39 0.64 1.12
CA GLU A 93 4.42 1.39 0.41
C GLU A 93 5.79 1.19 1.07
N MET A 94 5.83 1.29 2.40
CA MET A 94 7.01 1.02 3.20
C MET A 94 7.47 -0.44 3.09
N GLY A 95 6.55 -1.40 3.19
CA GLY A 95 6.84 -2.82 2.97
C GLY A 95 7.35 -3.12 1.55
N SER A 96 6.88 -2.37 0.54
CA SER A 96 7.37 -2.48 -0.84
C SER A 96 8.82 -2.00 -0.95
N GLY A 97 9.18 -0.91 -0.27
CA GLY A 97 10.56 -0.44 -0.18
C GLY A 97 11.50 -1.49 0.41
N LEU A 98 11.04 -2.27 1.40
CA LEU A 98 11.80 -3.37 2.00
C LEU A 98 11.99 -4.56 1.04
N PHE A 99 10.97 -4.89 0.22
CA PHE A 99 11.12 -5.90 -0.83
C PHE A 99 12.11 -5.48 -1.92
N ASP A 100 12.07 -4.20 -2.33
CA ASP A 100 12.99 -3.66 -3.33
C ASP A 100 14.46 -3.75 -2.84
N THR A 101 14.71 -3.50 -1.54
CA THR A 101 16.05 -3.64 -0.94
C THR A 101 16.53 -5.09 -0.86
N ALA A 102 15.63 -6.05 -0.61
CA ALA A 102 15.97 -7.48 -0.51
C ALA A 102 16.44 -8.08 -1.85
N THR A 103 15.95 -7.53 -2.98
CA THR A 103 16.31 -7.99 -4.32
C THR A 103 17.65 -7.45 -4.84
N GLY A 104 18.26 -6.48 -4.14
CA GLY A 104 19.55 -5.86 -4.51
C GLY A 104 20.80 -6.54 -3.92
N TRP A 105 20.66 -7.73 -3.32
CA TRP A 105 21.62 -8.36 -2.40
C TRP A 105 22.98 -8.76 -2.99
N GLU A 106 23.14 -8.79 -4.32
CA GLU A 106 24.34 -9.31 -4.99
C GLU A 106 25.55 -8.37 -4.98
N GLN A 107 25.41 -7.13 -4.53
CA GLN A 107 26.53 -6.19 -4.51
C GLN A 107 26.52 -5.41 -3.20
N ARG A 108 27.57 -5.57 -2.38
CA ARG A 108 28.35 -4.46 -1.74
C ARG A 108 28.71 -4.65 -0.26
N LYS A 109 29.74 -3.87 0.08
CA LYS A 109 30.55 -3.76 1.31
C LYS A 109 29.92 -2.83 2.36
N PRO A 110 30.33 -2.90 3.64
CA PRO A 110 29.62 -2.27 4.76
C PRO A 110 29.82 -0.74 4.86
N THR A 111 28.78 -0.01 5.30
CA THR A 111 28.81 1.38 5.84
C THR A 111 27.47 1.76 6.54
N GLU A 112 27.40 2.94 7.17
CA GLU A 112 26.65 3.38 8.37
C GLU A 112 25.09 3.37 8.42
N LEU A 113 24.56 3.41 9.66
CA LEU A 113 23.14 3.32 10.10
C LEU A 113 22.23 4.48 9.60
N ALA A 114 21.05 4.15 9.10
CA ALA A 114 19.98 5.11 8.80
C ALA A 114 19.13 5.39 10.06
N LYS A 115 18.95 6.66 10.42
CA LYS A 115 18.00 7.12 11.45
C LYS A 115 16.77 7.73 10.78
N THR A 116 15.57 7.35 11.21
CA THR A 116 14.31 7.98 10.78
C THR A 116 13.58 8.64 11.93
N ASN A 117 12.52 9.40 11.64
CA ASN A 117 11.70 10.08 12.65
C ASN A 117 10.62 9.16 13.28
N ILE A 118 10.61 7.86 12.99
CA ILE A 118 9.57 6.92 13.44
C ILE A 118 10.23 5.79 14.23
N GLU A 119 10.08 5.81 15.56
CA GLU A 119 10.81 4.95 16.50
C GLU A 119 10.54 3.44 16.28
N TRP A 120 9.29 3.06 15.98
CA TRP A 120 8.98 1.66 15.67
C TRP A 120 9.59 1.20 14.35
N PHE A 121 9.75 2.13 13.40
CA PHE A 121 10.30 1.85 12.09
C PHE A 121 11.81 1.66 12.16
N ASP A 122 12.52 2.48 12.94
CA ASP A 122 13.94 2.25 13.25
C ASP A 122 14.14 0.86 13.86
N THR A 123 13.26 0.45 14.79
CA THR A 123 13.33 -0.88 15.41
C THR A 123 13.12 -2.02 14.41
N ILE A 124 12.32 -1.82 13.35
CA ILE A 124 12.04 -2.84 12.33
C ILE A 124 13.12 -2.85 11.25
N VAL A 125 13.51 -1.69 10.72
CA VAL A 125 14.57 -1.59 9.70
C VAL A 125 15.89 -2.13 10.23
N ASN A 126 16.25 -1.75 11.46
CA ASN A 126 17.47 -2.23 12.10
C ASN A 126 17.42 -3.74 12.43
N GLY A 127 16.23 -4.32 12.51
CA GLY A 127 16.04 -5.75 12.80
C GLY A 127 15.86 -6.65 11.56
N PHE A 128 15.46 -6.08 10.41
CA PHE A 128 15.10 -6.83 9.20
C PHE A 128 16.22 -6.84 8.15
N PHE A 129 17.04 -5.78 8.04
CA PHE A 129 18.13 -5.72 7.06
C PHE A 129 19.35 -4.96 7.60
N ASP A 130 20.55 -5.50 7.38
CA ASP A 130 21.80 -4.76 7.58
C ASP A 130 21.81 -3.52 6.66
N ILE A 131 21.79 -2.37 7.31
CA ILE A 131 21.35 -1.07 6.79
C ILE A 131 22.47 -0.41 6.00
N VAL A 132 22.65 -0.77 4.73
CA VAL A 132 23.78 -0.20 3.98
C VAL A 132 23.35 0.79 2.88
N GLU A 133 22.11 0.72 2.37
CA GLU A 133 21.60 1.73 1.42
C GLU A 133 20.07 1.96 1.48
N ALA A 134 19.44 1.63 2.60
CA ALA A 134 17.99 1.71 2.78
C ALA A 134 17.44 3.15 2.74
N SER A 135 18.28 4.19 2.91
CA SER A 135 17.81 5.56 3.11
C SER A 135 17.10 6.16 1.90
N LYS A 136 17.57 5.92 0.66
CA LYS A 136 16.95 6.50 -0.56
C LYS A 136 15.54 5.94 -0.83
N PRO A 137 15.32 4.61 -0.93
CA PRO A 137 13.98 4.06 -1.07
C PRO A 137 13.03 4.49 0.05
N LEU A 138 13.55 4.71 1.26
CA LEU A 138 12.78 5.15 2.42
C LEU A 138 12.42 6.64 2.39
N ILE A 139 13.34 7.52 1.99
CA ILE A 139 13.04 8.95 1.77
C ILE A 139 11.97 9.12 0.71
N GLU A 140 12.07 8.37 -0.39
CA GLU A 140 11.04 8.39 -1.42
C GLU A 140 9.72 7.79 -0.94
N SER A 141 9.77 6.74 -0.11
CA SER A 141 8.57 6.17 0.52
C SER A 141 7.92 7.20 1.44
N MET A 142 8.68 7.98 2.20
CA MET A 142 8.15 9.07 3.04
C MET A 142 7.45 10.16 2.21
N LYS A 143 8.03 10.58 1.09
CA LYS A 143 7.37 11.52 0.16
C LYS A 143 6.06 10.96 -0.39
N ARG A 144 6.03 9.68 -0.78
CA ARG A 144 4.81 9.00 -1.25
C ARG A 144 3.77 8.82 -0.13
N ILE A 145 4.22 8.58 1.09
CA ILE A 145 3.39 8.53 2.30
C ILE A 145 2.70 9.88 2.56
N GLU A 146 3.41 10.99 2.37
CA GLU A 146 2.82 12.33 2.47
C GLU A 146 1.71 12.50 1.43
N MET A 147 1.97 12.16 0.16
CA MET A 147 0.95 12.19 -0.88
C MET A 147 -0.27 11.32 -0.58
N LEU A 148 -0.07 10.14 0.01
CA LEU A 148 -1.16 9.23 0.40
C LEU A 148 -2.10 9.87 1.43
N LYS A 149 -1.63 10.79 2.29
CA LYS A 149 -2.50 11.47 3.26
C LYS A 149 -3.57 12.32 2.59
N ASP A 150 -3.25 12.89 1.43
CA ASP A 150 -4.10 13.84 0.70
C ASP A 150 -4.99 13.16 -0.35
N PHE A 151 -4.86 11.85 -0.56
CA PHE A 151 -5.58 11.12 -1.60
C PHE A 151 -7.10 11.26 -1.54
N ASN A 152 -7.70 11.47 -0.37
CA ASN A 152 -9.14 11.71 -0.31
C ASN A 152 -9.52 13.02 -1.00
N ASP A 153 -8.78 14.07 -0.69
CA ASP A 153 -9.07 15.41 -1.19
C ASP A 153 -8.70 15.49 -2.67
N VAL A 154 -7.55 14.91 -3.07
CA VAL A 154 -7.14 14.79 -4.49
C VAL A 154 -8.18 14.02 -5.31
N LYS A 155 -8.71 12.89 -4.80
CA LYS A 155 -9.76 12.12 -5.48
C LYS A 155 -11.04 12.93 -5.65
N ASN A 156 -11.46 13.66 -4.61
CA ASN A 156 -12.68 14.45 -4.70
C ASN A 156 -12.49 15.64 -5.66
N ASN A 157 -11.37 16.34 -5.55
CA ASN A 157 -11.00 17.45 -6.43
C ASN A 157 -10.82 17.00 -7.88
N GLY A 158 -10.42 15.74 -8.12
CA GLY A 158 -10.29 15.20 -9.47
C GLY A 158 -11.61 14.80 -10.16
N LEU A 159 -12.72 14.67 -9.40
CA LEU A 159 -14.04 14.28 -9.94
C LEU A 159 -15.09 15.38 -9.86
N TYR A 160 -15.06 16.18 -8.82
CA TYR A 160 -16.11 17.14 -8.52
C TYR A 160 -15.64 18.57 -8.75
N VAL A 161 -16.53 19.39 -9.27
CA VAL A 161 -16.38 20.84 -9.27
C VAL A 161 -16.78 21.36 -7.90
N GLY A 162 -15.93 22.19 -7.30
CA GLY A 162 -16.16 22.82 -6.01
C GLY A 162 -16.39 24.33 -6.14
N TYR A 163 -16.75 24.96 -5.01
CA TYR A 163 -16.79 26.42 -4.90
C TYR A 163 -16.31 26.84 -3.51
N GLN A 164 -15.23 27.61 -3.46
CA GLN A 164 -14.71 28.18 -2.21
C GLN A 164 -14.16 29.59 -2.49
N ASN A 165 -15.04 30.59 -2.41
CA ASN A 165 -14.82 31.97 -2.87
C ASN A 165 -14.59 32.12 -4.39
N GLU A 166 -14.12 31.06 -5.06
CA GLU A 166 -14.01 30.95 -6.51
C GLU A 166 -14.44 29.55 -7.00
N LEU A 167 -14.69 29.43 -8.30
CA LEU A 167 -14.97 28.14 -8.94
C LEU A 167 -13.70 27.30 -8.98
N ILE A 168 -13.79 26.08 -8.49
CA ILE A 168 -12.66 25.15 -8.41
C ILE A 168 -12.95 23.97 -9.34
N GLU A 169 -12.18 23.88 -10.42
CA GLU A 169 -12.32 22.80 -11.41
C GLU A 169 -11.24 21.73 -11.26
N PRO A 170 -11.57 20.44 -11.50
CA PRO A 170 -10.60 19.35 -11.45
C PRO A 170 -9.34 19.55 -12.29
N ARG A 171 -9.48 20.20 -13.45
CA ARG A 171 -8.37 20.45 -14.37
C ARG A 171 -7.35 21.46 -13.82
N ILE A 172 -7.76 22.27 -12.84
CA ILE A 172 -6.91 23.28 -12.20
C ILE A 172 -6.19 22.67 -10.99
N LEU A 173 -6.90 21.86 -10.19
CA LEU A 173 -6.36 21.31 -8.94
C LEU A 173 -5.56 20.02 -9.11
N VAL A 174 -5.87 19.21 -10.12
CA VAL A 174 -5.25 17.90 -10.32
C VAL A 174 -4.62 17.84 -11.70
N ASP A 175 -3.35 18.20 -11.74
CA ASP A 175 -2.53 18.28 -12.94
C ASP A 175 -1.91 16.93 -13.34
N GLU A 176 -1.20 16.93 -14.48
CA GLU A 176 -0.50 15.76 -14.98
C GLU A 176 0.57 15.24 -14.01
N ARG A 177 1.26 16.12 -13.28
CA ARG A 177 2.26 15.73 -12.28
C ARG A 177 1.60 14.95 -11.15
N THR A 178 0.45 15.40 -10.66
CA THR A 178 -0.33 14.72 -9.64
C THR A 178 -0.77 13.33 -10.12
N TYR A 179 -1.20 13.24 -11.37
CA TYR A 179 -1.53 11.97 -12.01
C TYR A 179 -0.34 11.01 -12.09
N ILE A 180 0.82 11.47 -12.57
CA ILE A 180 2.04 10.65 -12.70
C ILE A 180 2.46 10.10 -11.33
N ASN A 181 2.55 10.96 -10.32
CA ASN A 181 2.96 10.56 -8.98
C ASN A 181 1.95 9.56 -8.35
N THR A 182 0.65 9.80 -8.53
CA THR A 182 -0.39 8.88 -8.06
C THR A 182 -0.28 7.53 -8.74
N LYS A 183 -0.04 7.51 -10.06
CA LYS A 183 0.16 6.29 -10.84
C LYS A 183 1.35 5.49 -10.32
N GLU A 184 2.46 6.13 -10.00
CA GLU A 184 3.64 5.45 -9.45
C GLU A 184 3.35 4.77 -8.11
N ILE A 185 2.66 5.46 -7.19
CA ILE A 185 2.23 4.89 -5.91
C ILE A 185 1.33 3.66 -6.14
N VAL A 186 0.32 3.79 -7.01
CA VAL A 186 -0.59 2.68 -7.33
C VAL A 186 0.18 1.51 -7.98
N ASP A 187 1.12 1.79 -8.88
CA ASP A 187 1.98 0.77 -9.50
C ASP A 187 2.76 -0.04 -8.43
N ARG A 188 3.28 0.63 -7.40
CA ARG A 188 4.00 -0.02 -6.29
C ARG A 188 3.09 -0.88 -5.43
N ILE A 189 1.91 -0.40 -5.05
CA ILE A 189 0.92 -1.22 -4.31
C ILE A 189 0.52 -2.47 -5.13
N PHE A 190 0.36 -2.34 -6.45
CA PHE A 190 0.12 -3.51 -7.32
C PHE A 190 1.30 -4.48 -7.37
N LYS A 191 2.55 -3.98 -7.38
CA LYS A 191 3.75 -4.83 -7.31
C LYS A 191 3.80 -5.59 -5.99
N PHE A 192 3.50 -4.93 -4.87
CA PHE A 192 3.43 -5.58 -3.56
C PHE A 192 2.43 -6.73 -3.54
N TYR A 193 1.20 -6.50 -4.00
CA TYR A 193 0.20 -7.57 -4.10
C TYR A 193 0.71 -8.76 -4.93
N LYS A 194 1.33 -8.50 -6.09
CA LYS A 194 1.92 -9.58 -6.92
C LYS A 194 3.04 -10.31 -6.17
N GLY A 195 3.90 -9.58 -5.46
CA GLY A 195 4.94 -10.15 -4.60
C GLY A 195 4.37 -11.09 -3.54
N LEU A 196 3.28 -10.69 -2.88
CA LEU A 196 2.57 -11.57 -1.95
C LEU A 196 2.01 -12.82 -2.63
N LYS A 197 1.39 -12.69 -3.82
CA LYS A 197 0.89 -13.84 -4.57
C LYS A 197 1.99 -14.83 -4.92
N VAL A 198 3.20 -14.34 -5.22
CA VAL A 198 4.38 -15.19 -5.44
C VAL A 198 4.85 -15.83 -4.13
N LEU A 199 5.01 -15.05 -3.06
CA LEU A 199 5.45 -15.51 -1.73
C LEU A 199 4.59 -16.65 -1.19
N PHE A 200 3.27 -16.55 -1.37
CA PHE A 200 2.31 -17.55 -0.92
C PHE A 200 2.01 -18.64 -1.95
N HIS A 201 2.62 -18.59 -3.14
CA HIS A 201 2.40 -19.62 -4.15
C HIS A 201 3.08 -20.94 -3.76
N PRO A 202 2.39 -22.10 -3.80
CA PRO A 202 2.97 -23.39 -3.40
C PRO A 202 4.23 -23.77 -4.18
N ARG A 203 4.33 -23.35 -5.46
CA ARG A 203 5.49 -23.64 -6.31
C ARG A 203 6.75 -22.81 -6.00
N LEU A 204 6.69 -21.84 -5.09
CA LEU A 204 7.88 -21.05 -4.74
C LEU A 204 9.00 -21.93 -4.16
N ILE A 205 8.64 -23.04 -3.51
CA ILE A 205 9.58 -24.04 -2.97
C ILE A 205 10.48 -24.68 -4.04
N ASN A 206 10.11 -24.57 -5.32
CA ASN A 206 10.92 -25.07 -6.44
C ASN A 206 12.06 -24.10 -6.80
N HIS A 207 12.00 -22.86 -6.29
CA HIS A 207 12.93 -21.79 -6.62
C HIS A 207 13.72 -21.29 -5.41
N LEU A 208 13.18 -21.45 -4.20
CA LEU A 208 13.83 -21.05 -2.95
C LEU A 208 13.70 -22.16 -1.88
N PRO A 209 14.71 -22.35 -1.01
CA PRO A 209 14.63 -23.27 0.10
C PRO A 209 13.43 -22.95 1.02
N LYS A 210 12.72 -23.99 1.46
CA LYS A 210 11.55 -23.84 2.35
C LYS A 210 11.85 -23.00 3.59
N LYS A 211 13.04 -23.17 4.19
CA LYS A 211 13.47 -22.40 5.37
C LYS A 211 13.51 -20.88 5.09
N GLU A 212 13.99 -20.48 3.92
CA GLU A 212 14.05 -19.06 3.52
C GLU A 212 12.65 -18.52 3.25
N ILE A 213 11.79 -19.30 2.57
CA ILE A 213 10.38 -18.93 2.35
C ILE A 213 9.65 -18.75 3.69
N ASP A 214 9.83 -19.69 4.62
CA ASP A 214 9.20 -19.65 5.94
C ASP A 214 9.73 -18.47 6.76
N SER A 215 11.04 -18.15 6.66
CA SER A 215 11.62 -16.94 7.25
C SER A 215 10.94 -15.69 6.71
N LEU A 216 10.93 -15.50 5.38
CA LEU A 216 10.32 -14.34 4.73
C LEU A 216 8.84 -14.14 5.11
N LYS A 217 8.08 -15.25 5.22
CA LYS A 217 6.69 -15.21 5.67
C LYS A 217 6.55 -14.79 7.14
N ASN A 218 7.41 -15.30 8.01
CA ASN A 218 7.44 -14.94 9.42
C ASN A 218 7.85 -13.48 9.61
N ASP A 219 8.86 -13.03 8.87
CA ASP A 219 9.34 -11.65 8.90
C ASP A 219 8.25 -10.69 8.42
N LEU A 220 7.58 -11.01 7.31
CA LEU A 220 6.40 -10.26 6.84
C LEU A 220 5.27 -10.27 7.87
N LYS A 221 5.02 -11.40 8.55
CA LYS A 221 4.00 -11.50 9.58
C LYS A 221 4.32 -10.63 10.78
N MET A 222 5.55 -10.67 11.27
CA MET A 222 6.02 -9.80 12.33
C MET A 222 5.91 -8.32 11.92
N PHE A 223 6.34 -7.98 10.70
CA PHE A 223 6.22 -6.62 10.16
C PHE A 223 4.76 -6.14 10.19
N VAL A 224 3.85 -6.90 9.55
CA VAL A 224 2.44 -6.54 9.45
C VAL A 224 1.79 -6.49 10.84
N GLU A 225 2.00 -7.49 11.69
CA GLU A 225 1.35 -7.55 13.01
C GLU A 225 1.90 -6.48 13.96
N LYS A 226 3.23 -6.24 13.98
CA LYS A 226 3.85 -5.18 14.78
C LYS A 226 3.43 -3.80 14.31
N ALA A 227 3.63 -3.49 13.03
CA ALA A 227 3.27 -2.21 12.45
C ALA A 227 1.80 -1.89 12.69
N MET A 228 0.92 -2.87 12.56
CA MET A 228 -0.51 -2.67 12.79
C MET A 228 -0.92 -2.63 14.27
N SER A 229 -0.12 -3.19 15.19
CA SER A 229 -0.39 -3.12 16.63
C SER A 229 0.05 -1.79 17.25
N GLU A 230 1.15 -1.23 16.75
CA GLU A 230 1.74 0.04 17.20
C GLU A 230 1.14 1.25 16.47
N TYR A 231 0.51 1.05 15.31
CA TYR A 231 -0.33 2.07 14.69
C TYR A 231 -1.58 2.33 15.55
N SER A 232 -1.43 3.13 16.60
CA SER A 232 -2.55 3.63 17.38
C SER A 232 -3.28 4.67 16.55
N PHE A 233 -4.44 4.30 16.01
CA PHE A 233 -5.42 5.26 15.48
C PHE A 233 -5.99 6.10 16.62
N GLU A 234 -5.24 7.07 17.16
CA GLU A 234 -5.67 8.17 18.04
C GLU A 234 -4.43 9.04 18.34
N LYS A 235 -4.36 10.31 17.89
CA LYS A 235 -5.20 11.42 18.34
C LYS A 235 -5.31 12.54 17.30
N LYS A 236 -6.56 12.98 17.09
CA LYS A 236 -6.87 14.42 16.94
C LYS A 236 -6.37 15.19 18.16
N LYS A 237 -5.65 16.28 17.93
CA LYS A 237 -5.56 17.56 18.67
C LYS A 237 -4.58 18.39 17.84
N ASN A 238 -4.93 19.51 17.20
CA ASN A 238 -5.93 20.52 17.51
C ASN A 238 -6.88 20.78 16.33
#